data_AF-A0A9P9D1I6-F1
#
_entry.id   AF-A0A9P9D1I6-F1
#
_cell.length_a   1.000
_cell.length_b   1.000
_cell.length_c   1.000
_cell.angle_alpha   90.00
_cell.angle_beta   90.00
_cell.angle_gamma   90.00
#
_symmetry.space_group_name_H-M   'P 1'
#
loop_
_entity.id
_entity.type
_entity.pdbx_description
1 polymer ?
#
loop_
_entity_poly.entity_id
_entity_poly.type
_entity_poly.pdbx_seq_one_letter_code
_entity_poly.pdbx_strand_id
1 'polypeptide(L)'
;MFEQFALRHLPPLLLATTITLGGTMPFTYGPEAALLKFGFPKSVAISKCAWPVIKVGSARVTTIGLAIWGMYIGGHLEAIDIVLSAMGWMALIDGIVCSKDGVAGSATFRVSSTGAVAIWGLLGMTSGKYF
;
A
#
# COMPACT_ATOMS: atom_id res chain seq x y z
N MET A 1 -6.86 -8.91 21.84
CA MET A 1 -6.75 -7.96 20.72
C MET A 1 -6.89 -6.50 21.18
N PHE A 2 -7.90 -6.15 21.99
CA PHE A 2 -8.12 -4.77 22.43
C PHE A 2 -7.28 -4.32 23.64
N GLU A 3 -6.76 -5.23 24.46
CA GLU A 3 -5.86 -4.87 25.58
C GLU A 3 -4.52 -4.28 25.13
N GLN A 4 -4.10 -4.55 23.89
CA GLN A 4 -2.87 -4.04 23.27
C GLN A 4 -3.13 -2.85 22.33
N PHE A 5 -4.39 -2.40 22.20
CA PHE A 5 -4.73 -1.35 21.26
C PHE A 5 -4.34 0.02 21.82
N ALA A 6 -3.49 0.74 21.08
CA ALA A 6 -3.23 2.16 21.27
C ALA A 6 -3.69 2.92 20.02
N LEU A 7 -4.07 4.19 20.18
CA LEU A 7 -4.55 5.03 19.06
C LEU A 7 -3.55 5.09 17.90
N ARG A 8 -2.24 5.00 18.18
CA ARG A 8 -1.17 4.96 17.17
C ARG A 8 -1.18 3.70 16.28
N HIS A 9 -1.93 2.66 16.65
CA HIS A 9 -2.11 1.45 15.84
C HIS A 9 -3.19 1.62 14.78
N LEU A 10 -4.03 2.64 14.87
CA LEU A 10 -5.14 2.84 13.95
C LEU A 10 -4.68 3.13 12.51
N PRO A 11 -3.71 4.03 12.25
CA PRO A 11 -3.20 4.25 10.88
C PRO A 11 -2.66 3.01 10.16
N PRO A 12 -1.73 2.20 10.73
CA PRO A 12 -1.21 1.02 10.05
C PRO A 12 -2.27 -0.06 9.85
N LEU A 13 -3.27 -0.18 10.75
CA LEU A 13 -4.34 -1.17 10.61
C LEU A 13 -5.37 -0.77 9.54
N LEU A 14 -5.71 0.52 9.46
CA LEU A 14 -6.53 1.03 8.37
C LEU A 14 -5.81 0.83 7.04
N LEU A 15 -4.53 1.19 6.96
CA LEU A 15 -3.70 0.92 5.79
C LEU A 15 -3.72 -0.57 5.43
N ALA A 16 -3.40 -1.45 6.38
CA ALA A 16 -3.38 -2.90 6.17
C ALA A 16 -4.69 -3.41 5.60
N THR A 17 -5.83 -2.94 6.11
CA THR A 17 -7.16 -3.27 5.61
C THR A 17 -7.36 -2.78 4.18
N THR A 18 -7.06 -1.51 3.91
CA THR A 18 -7.23 -0.91 2.58
C THR A 18 -6.38 -1.58 1.52
N ILE A 19 -5.13 -1.95 1.82
CA ILE A 19 -4.24 -2.61 0.85
C ILE A 19 -4.55 -4.11 0.71
N THR A 20 -5.03 -4.76 1.77
CA THR A 20 -5.50 -6.16 1.71
C THR A 20 -6.69 -6.26 0.76
N LEU A 21 -7.74 -5.49 1.02
CA LEU A 21 -8.97 -5.53 0.23
C LEU A 21 -8.76 -4.88 -1.15
N GLY A 22 -8.08 -3.73 -1.19
CA GLY A 22 -7.77 -3.02 -2.43
C GLY A 22 -6.90 -3.83 -3.39
N GLY A 23 -5.95 -4.62 -2.87
CA GLY A 23 -5.13 -5.52 -3.67
C GLY A 23 -5.91 -6.68 -4.31
N THR A 24 -7.13 -6.98 -3.84
CA THR A 24 -7.98 -7.99 -4.49
C THR A 24 -8.76 -7.45 -5.69
N MET A 25 -8.73 -6.12 -5.93
CA MET A 25 -9.53 -5.47 -6.96
C MET A 25 -9.39 -6.07 -8.37
N PRO A 26 -8.18 -6.44 -8.87
CA PRO A 26 -8.05 -7.07 -10.18
C PRO A 26 -8.80 -8.41 -10.33
N PHE A 27 -9.10 -9.07 -9.22
CA PHE A 27 -9.77 -10.37 -9.17
C PHE A 27 -11.28 -10.24 -8.95
N THR A 28 -11.72 -9.18 -8.26
CA THR A 28 -13.13 -8.97 -7.90
C THR A 28 -13.87 -8.03 -8.85
N TYR A 29 -13.23 -6.92 -9.26
CA TYR A 29 -13.82 -5.90 -10.15
C TYR A 29 -13.13 -5.82 -11.53
N GLY A 30 -12.08 -6.62 -11.74
CA GLY A 30 -11.36 -6.76 -13.00
C GLY A 30 -10.08 -5.92 -13.08
N PRO A 31 -9.11 -6.35 -13.91
CA PRO A 31 -7.78 -5.73 -14.02
C PRO A 31 -7.79 -4.32 -14.62
N GLU A 32 -8.70 -4.03 -15.55
CA GLU A 32 -8.87 -2.69 -16.12
C GLU A 32 -9.28 -1.68 -15.05
N ALA A 33 -10.30 -2.01 -14.25
CA ALA A 33 -10.76 -1.16 -13.17
C ALA A 33 -9.66 -0.92 -12.11
N ALA A 34 -8.84 -1.92 -11.83
CA ALA A 34 -7.69 -1.80 -10.94
C ALA A 34 -6.61 -0.86 -11.50
N LEU A 35 -6.29 -0.96 -12.79
CA LEU A 35 -5.33 -0.06 -13.46
C LEU A 35 -5.83 1.40 -13.48
N LEU A 36 -7.12 1.61 -13.74
CA LEU A 36 -7.74 2.95 -13.67
C LEU A 36 -7.65 3.53 -12.26
N LYS A 37 -8.03 2.75 -11.22
CA LYS A 37 -7.90 3.22 -9.83
C LYS A 37 -6.46 3.41 -9.39
N PHE A 38 -5.52 2.65 -9.95
CA PHE A 38 -4.09 2.85 -9.69
C PHE A 38 -3.61 4.22 -10.17
N GLY A 39 -4.27 4.79 -11.19
CA GLY A 39 -3.94 6.09 -11.77
C GLY A 39 -3.42 6.02 -13.21
N PHE A 40 -3.57 4.88 -13.90
CA PHE A 40 -3.21 4.77 -15.31
C PHE A 40 -4.32 5.29 -16.24
N PRO A 41 -3.96 5.83 -17.42
CA PRO A 41 -4.93 6.25 -18.41
C PRO A 41 -5.64 5.04 -19.03
N LYS A 42 -6.82 5.30 -19.62
CA LYS A 42 -7.64 4.25 -20.25
C LYS A 42 -6.89 3.47 -21.32
N SER A 43 -5.98 4.12 -22.06
CA SER A 43 -5.14 3.47 -23.09
C SER A 43 -4.28 2.33 -22.53
N VAL A 44 -3.76 2.47 -21.30
CA VAL A 44 -3.00 1.44 -20.59
C VAL A 44 -3.95 0.43 -19.96
N ALA A 45 -5.05 0.89 -19.35
CA ALA A 45 -5.97 0.03 -18.60
C ALA A 45 -6.66 -1.04 -19.46
N ILE A 46 -7.00 -0.72 -20.72
CA ILE A 46 -7.60 -1.68 -21.66
C ILE A 46 -6.59 -2.67 -22.24
N SER A 47 -5.29 -2.45 -22.04
CA SER A 47 -4.24 -3.32 -22.57
C SER A 47 -4.22 -4.65 -21.82
N LYS A 48 -4.61 -5.72 -22.50
CA LYS A 48 -4.59 -7.09 -21.93
C LYS A 48 -3.18 -7.53 -21.51
N CYS A 49 -2.13 -6.96 -22.10
CA CYS A 49 -0.75 -7.24 -21.70
C CYS A 49 -0.43 -6.71 -20.30
N ALA A 50 -1.09 -5.65 -19.83
CA ALA A 50 -0.91 -5.10 -18.49
C ALA A 50 -1.68 -5.89 -17.41
N TRP A 51 -2.69 -6.68 -17.79
CA TRP A 51 -3.60 -7.34 -16.85
C TRP A 51 -2.94 -8.41 -15.96
N PRO A 52 -2.06 -9.29 -16.47
CA PRO A 52 -1.32 -10.21 -15.60
C PRO A 52 -0.40 -9.47 -14.62
N VAL A 53 0.22 -8.37 -15.07
CA VAL A 53 1.15 -7.58 -14.25
C VAL A 53 0.43 -6.93 -13.07
N ILE A 54 -0.73 -6.29 -13.31
CA ILE A 54 -1.50 -5.70 -12.20
C ILE A 54 -2.04 -6.77 -11.26
N LYS A 55 -2.46 -7.94 -11.73
CA LYS A 55 -2.90 -9.05 -10.86
C LYS A 55 -1.78 -9.50 -9.91
N VAL A 56 -0.59 -9.77 -10.44
CA VAL A 56 0.57 -10.18 -9.63
C VAL A 56 1.01 -9.06 -8.69
N GLY A 57 1.07 -7.82 -9.19
CA GLY A 57 1.43 -6.66 -8.39
C GLY A 57 0.47 -6.44 -7.22
N SER A 58 -0.84 -6.48 -7.47
CA SER A 58 -1.85 -6.31 -6.43
C SER A 58 -1.90 -7.49 -5.44
N ALA A 59 -1.63 -8.72 -5.89
CA ALA A 59 -1.48 -9.86 -4.98
C ALA A 59 -0.35 -9.64 -3.95
N ARG A 60 0.79 -9.09 -4.38
CA ARG A 60 1.90 -8.73 -3.46
C ARG A 60 1.48 -7.65 -2.46
N VAL A 61 0.71 -6.67 -2.89
CA VAL A 61 0.15 -5.63 -2.02
C VAL A 61 -0.82 -6.23 -0.98
N THR A 62 -1.67 -7.18 -1.39
CA THR A 62 -2.50 -7.94 -0.45
C THR A 62 -1.65 -8.72 0.55
N THR A 63 -0.56 -9.36 0.11
CA THR A 63 0.37 -10.07 1.00
C THR A 63 0.97 -9.14 2.06
N ILE A 64 1.33 -7.91 1.70
CA ILE A 64 1.84 -6.92 2.67
C ILE A 64 0.76 -6.60 3.72
N GLY A 65 -0.49 -6.36 3.29
CA GLY A 65 -1.59 -6.11 4.22
C GLY A 65 -1.86 -7.26 5.18
N LEU A 66 -1.83 -8.50 4.68
CA LEU A 66 -1.94 -9.70 5.52
C LEU A 66 -0.76 -9.83 6.48
N ALA A 67 0.46 -9.50 6.04
CA ALA A 67 1.64 -9.52 6.89
C ALA A 67 1.52 -8.50 8.04
N ILE A 68 1.04 -7.28 7.77
CA ILE A 68 0.81 -6.27 8.82
C ILE A 68 -0.21 -6.76 9.83
N TRP A 69 -1.32 -7.36 9.39
CA TRP A 69 -2.30 -7.96 10.28
C TRP A 69 -1.72 -9.11 11.11
N GLY A 70 -0.96 -10.01 10.49
CA GLY A 70 -0.29 -11.11 11.17
C GLY A 70 0.71 -10.63 12.23
N MET A 71 1.53 -9.63 11.90
CA MET A 71 2.47 -9.01 12.83
C MET A 71 1.73 -8.32 13.99
N TYR A 72 0.60 -7.66 13.72
CA TYR A 72 -0.20 -7.02 14.76
C TYR A 72 -0.79 -8.04 15.74
N ILE A 73 -1.38 -9.13 15.23
CA ILE A 73 -1.93 -10.21 16.06
C ILE A 73 -0.81 -10.89 16.87
N GLY A 74 0.40 -11.00 16.32
CA GLY A 74 1.59 -11.51 17.01
C GLY A 74 2.28 -10.52 17.95
N GLY A 75 1.82 -9.27 18.06
CA GLY A 75 2.43 -8.23 18.90
C GLY A 75 3.77 -7.68 18.37
N HIS A 76 4.11 -7.91 17.11
CA HIS A 76 5.37 -7.49 16.48
C HIS A 76 5.30 -6.06 15.93
N LEU A 77 5.07 -5.08 16.80
CA LEU A 77 4.83 -3.68 16.39
C LEU A 77 6.05 -3.02 15.72
N GLU A 78 7.27 -3.32 16.15
CA GLU A 78 8.48 -2.81 15.48
C GLU A 78 8.62 -3.35 14.04
N ALA A 79 8.20 -4.60 13.80
CA ALA A 79 8.24 -5.18 12.46
C ALA A 79 7.22 -4.51 11.52
N ILE A 80 6.08 -4.05 12.06
CA ILE A 80 5.13 -3.22 11.32
C ILE A 80 5.82 -1.92 10.88
N ASP A 81 6.49 -1.20 11.77
CA ASP A 81 7.22 0.04 11.44
C ASP A 81 8.28 -0.18 10.34
N ILE A 82 9.02 -1.29 10.40
CA ILE A 82 10.01 -1.67 9.36
C ILE A 82 9.33 -1.86 8.00
N VAL A 83 8.21 -2.59 7.96
CA VAL A 83 7.45 -2.81 6.72
C VAL A 83 6.91 -1.50 6.16
N LEU A 84 6.32 -0.65 7.01
CA LEU A 84 5.82 0.67 6.60
C LEU A 84 6.96 1.52 6.03
N SER A 85 8.10 1.58 6.71
CA SER A 85 9.30 2.29 6.22
C SER A 85 9.75 1.77 4.85
N ALA A 86 9.79 0.44 4.66
CA ALA A 86 10.17 -0.18 3.39
C ALA A 86 9.22 0.17 2.24
N MET A 87 7.95 0.49 2.52
CA MET A 87 7.01 1.01 1.50
C MET A 87 7.46 2.35 0.90
N GLY A 88 8.46 3.03 1.47
CA GLY A 88 9.09 4.20 0.85
C GLY A 88 9.67 3.90 -0.53
N TRP A 89 10.14 2.67 -0.76
CA TRP A 89 10.55 2.23 -2.10
C TRP A 89 9.37 2.18 -3.08
N MET A 90 8.20 1.72 -2.61
CA MET A 90 6.98 1.74 -3.43
C MET A 90 6.58 3.17 -3.79
N ALA A 91 6.65 4.11 -2.84
CA ALA A 91 6.38 5.53 -3.10
C ALA A 91 7.26 6.09 -4.22
N LEU A 92 8.56 5.78 -4.19
CA LEU A 92 9.52 6.21 -5.21
C LEU A 92 9.16 5.64 -6.59
N ILE A 93 8.98 4.32 -6.68
CA ILE A 93 8.72 3.65 -7.96
C ILE A 93 7.38 4.06 -8.54
N ASP A 94 6.34 4.14 -7.71
CA ASP A 94 5.02 4.62 -8.11
C ASP A 94 5.10 6.05 -8.65
N GLY A 95 5.89 6.92 -7.99
CA GLY A 95 6.14 8.28 -8.46
C GLY A 95 6.79 8.31 -9.85
N ILE A 96 7.86 7.51 -10.04
CA ILE A 96 8.58 7.44 -11.33
C ILE A 96 7.65 6.95 -12.43
N VAL A 97 6.92 5.85 -12.20
CA VAL A 97 6.04 5.25 -13.23
C VAL A 97 4.85 6.17 -13.52
N CYS A 98 4.13 6.66 -12.50
CA CYS A 98 2.98 7.51 -12.71
C CYS A 98 3.35 8.90 -13.25
N SER A 99 4.59 9.38 -13.07
CA SER A 99 5.03 10.62 -13.70
C SER A 99 5.17 10.52 -15.23
N LYS A 100 5.43 9.30 -15.74
CA LYS A 100 5.60 9.03 -17.17
C LYS A 100 4.31 8.53 -17.82
N ASP A 101 3.67 7.56 -17.17
CA ASP A 101 2.59 6.77 -17.76
C ASP A 101 1.23 6.99 -17.07
N GLY A 102 1.19 7.78 -15.99
CA GLY A 102 -0.02 8.03 -15.20
C GLY A 102 -0.85 9.21 -15.70
N VAL A 103 -2.07 9.32 -15.20
CA VAL A 103 -2.90 10.53 -15.38
C VAL A 103 -2.38 11.66 -14.47
N ALA A 104 -2.70 12.91 -14.82
CA ALA A 104 -2.31 14.07 -14.02
C ALA A 104 -2.74 13.92 -12.55
N GLY A 105 -1.82 14.22 -11.63
CA GLY A 105 -2.03 14.12 -10.17
C GLY A 105 -1.83 12.74 -9.55
N SER A 106 -1.81 11.66 -10.36
CA SER A 106 -1.61 10.30 -9.84
C SER A 106 -0.25 10.13 -9.15
N ALA A 107 0.84 10.59 -9.78
CA ALA A 107 2.18 10.52 -9.22
C ALA A 107 2.27 11.22 -7.85
N THR A 108 1.78 12.47 -7.78
CA THR A 108 1.79 13.25 -6.54
C THR A 108 1.02 12.55 -5.42
N PHE A 109 -0.18 12.05 -5.71
CA PHE A 109 -1.00 11.35 -4.73
C PHE A 109 -0.30 10.09 -4.20
N ARG A 110 0.31 9.29 -5.08
CA ARG A 110 0.98 8.04 -4.69
C ARG A 110 2.23 8.28 -3.86
N VAL A 111 3.05 9.25 -4.27
CA VAL A 111 4.26 9.65 -3.54
C VAL A 111 3.90 10.23 -2.18
N SER A 112 2.91 11.12 -2.10
CA SER A 112 2.55 11.77 -0.85
C SER A 112 1.91 10.80 0.15
N SER A 113 0.94 9.99 -0.29
CA SER A 113 0.24 9.04 0.59
C SER A 113 1.17 7.93 1.08
N THR A 114 1.89 7.28 0.17
CA THR A 114 2.81 6.19 0.52
C THR A 114 4.05 6.71 1.23
N GLY A 115 4.52 7.92 0.89
CA GLY A 115 5.61 8.59 1.59
C GLY A 115 5.25 8.92 3.04
N ALA A 116 4.03 9.41 3.31
CA ALA A 116 3.57 9.65 4.67
C ALA A 116 3.55 8.36 5.52
N VAL A 117 3.11 7.24 4.92
CA VAL A 117 3.18 5.91 5.54
C VAL A 117 4.63 5.50 5.83
N ALA A 118 5.53 5.70 4.87
CA ALA A 118 6.94 5.35 5.05
C ALA A 118 7.61 6.17 6.15
N ILE A 119 7.31 7.47 6.24
CA ILE A 119 7.78 8.34 7.32
C ILE A 119 7.21 7.88 8.66
N TRP A 120 5.93 7.49 8.72
CA TRP A 120 5.32 6.95 9.93
C TRP A 120 6.09 5.74 10.47
N GLY A 121 6.44 4.79 9.60
CA GLY A 121 7.26 3.63 9.96
C GLY A 121 8.69 4.00 10.35
N LEU A 122 9.34 4.91 9.60
CA LEU A 122 10.69 5.38 9.91
C LEU A 122 10.78 6.01 11.31
N LEU A 123 9.75 6.75 11.71
CA LEU A 123 9.63 7.37 13.02
C LEU A 123 9.18 6.42 14.12
N GLY A 124 9.05 5.11 13.85
CA GLY A 124 8.68 4.11 14.86
C GLY A 124 7.34 4.39 15.53
N MET A 125 6.41 5.04 14.82
CA MET A 125 5.18 5.58 15.41
C MET A 125 4.20 4.48 15.82
N THR A 126 4.27 3.29 15.20
CA THR A 126 3.40 2.17 15.57
C THR A 126 3.87 1.48 16.84
N SER A 127 5.17 1.18 16.94
CA SER A 127 5.78 0.59 18.14
C SER A 127 5.90 1.57 19.30
N GLY A 128 5.99 2.87 19.01
CA GLY A 128 6.35 3.88 20.00
C GLY A 128 7.81 3.85 20.41
N LYS A 129 8.70 3.34 19.56
CA LYS A 129 10.10 3.12 19.93
C LYS A 129 10.81 4.39 20.44
N TYR A 130 10.38 5.56 19.99
CA TYR A 130 10.98 6.85 20.33
C TYR A 130 10.09 7.73 21.24
N PHE A 131 9.00 7.19 21.80
CA PHE A 131 8.03 7.90 22.66
C PHE A 131 7.58 7.05 23.84
#